data_AF-A0AA40LPA2-F1
#
_entry.id   AF-A0AA40LPA2-F1
#
_cell.length_a   1.000
_cell.length_b   1.000
_cell.length_c   1.000
_cell.angle_alpha   90.00
_cell.angle_beta   90.00
_cell.angle_gamma   90.00
#
_symmetry.space_group_name_H-M   'P 1'
#
loop_
_entity.id
_entity.type
_entity.pdbx_description
1 polymer ?
#
loop_
_entity_poly.entity_id
_entity_poly.type
_entity_poly.pdbx_seq_one_letter_code
_entity_poly.pdbx_strand_id
1 'polypeptide(L)'
;MSKKGKKAKAPLSDEEQLLLFQQRLLAEEELARKKERLLSQFLKDKLAKEEHNSALNLNKINTQWRTVLREVKTKELHKDIEILSQTFERVVDCKDSVIKSLAKDLSEAEEQYAHALRSHLHNIDQLLALQRCRLNLLEENYNMELETLTKEFETERKTIIDQHEKEIRYLQDVFMAMEQNYIDSEYESKLEFQSMWDDLKNKNIEEKHFLRLQLESVVEDLWRRFQDALKNYTDATEDRKIAFETLKVKDEKSSKDIEAQMKKIQRLQDSILILKGKIMVHSRESEEQNQYIRDDKELVLVQLRKLKAQRTQVRERAQENLGEKILKIAEICRKFETEEEKVLPFYSSILTPEEQEEIEEIIPEELAEELAKVISDYRGMDNFWKRYNKVKLEQLSLQQRRTQLLEINGKLREMLKRYLDGISVSDEVLSQLNPLFIVNYRSNIPQPLSKPTTQPDDKKSRTTYNVIEAAHVISHIL
;
A
#
# COMPACT_ATOMS: atom_id res chain seq x y z
N MET A 1 -119.25 -121.79 -210.54
CA MET A 1 -119.38 -122.98 -211.42
C MET A 1 -120.15 -124.03 -210.63
N SER A 2 -121.27 -124.66 -211.00
CA SER A 2 -121.80 -125.13 -212.29
C SER A 2 -123.34 -125.30 -212.23
N LYS A 3 -123.96 -125.46 -213.40
CA LYS A 3 -125.37 -125.71 -213.74
C LYS A 3 -125.92 -127.06 -213.22
N LYS A 4 -127.23 -127.11 -212.86
CA LYS A 4 -128.28 -127.92 -213.53
C LYS A 4 -129.73 -127.57 -213.06
N GLY A 5 -130.62 -127.34 -214.05
CA GLY A 5 -132.09 -127.57 -213.99
C GLY A 5 -133.00 -126.35 -213.64
N LYS A 6 -133.39 -125.46 -214.58
CA LYS A 6 -134.58 -125.45 -215.50
C LYS A 6 -135.98 -125.26 -214.86
N LYS A 7 -136.66 -124.12 -215.13
CA LYS A 7 -137.79 -123.96 -216.10
C LYS A 7 -138.32 -122.48 -216.17
N ALA A 8 -138.94 -122.15 -217.32
CA ALA A 8 -139.37 -120.85 -217.89
C ALA A 8 -140.61 -120.18 -217.20
N LYS A 9 -141.11 -118.93 -217.43
CA LYS A 9 -141.16 -117.99 -218.60
C LYS A 9 -141.75 -116.59 -218.16
N ALA A 10 -141.35 -115.49 -218.84
CA ALA A 10 -142.09 -114.22 -219.15
C ALA A 10 -142.09 -112.96 -218.19
N PRO A 11 -142.18 -111.70 -218.72
CA PRO A 11 -141.37 -110.52 -218.27
C PRO A 11 -142.15 -109.24 -217.80
N LEU A 12 -141.53 -108.35 -216.99
CA LEU A 12 -141.87 -106.93 -216.64
C LEU A 12 -140.83 -106.32 -215.64
N SER A 13 -140.83 -105.02 -215.24
CA SER A 13 -140.05 -103.84 -215.74
C SER A 13 -139.30 -103.13 -214.57
N ASP A 14 -138.33 -102.23 -214.87
CA ASP A 14 -137.11 -101.85 -214.10
C ASP A 14 -137.16 -101.01 -212.79
N GLU A 15 -138.30 -100.60 -212.21
CA GLU A 15 -138.30 -99.62 -211.07
C GLU A 15 -138.02 -100.20 -209.67
N GLU A 16 -138.24 -101.49 -209.42
CA GLU A 16 -138.13 -102.07 -208.08
C GLU A 16 -136.69 -102.43 -207.64
N GLN A 17 -135.71 -102.36 -208.54
CA GLN A 17 -134.32 -102.74 -208.25
C GLN A 17 -133.49 -101.63 -207.57
N LEU A 18 -133.91 -100.37 -207.62
CA LEU A 18 -133.09 -99.23 -207.16
C LEU A 18 -133.23 -98.96 -205.64
N LEU A 19 -134.42 -99.14 -205.07
CA LEU A 19 -134.74 -98.72 -203.69
C LEU A 19 -134.11 -99.64 -202.64
N LEU A 20 -133.99 -100.94 -202.97
CA LEU A 20 -133.37 -101.95 -202.11
C LEU A 20 -131.84 -101.75 -202.00
N PHE A 21 -131.23 -101.09 -202.97
CA PHE A 21 -129.80 -100.76 -202.96
C PHE A 21 -129.49 -99.62 -201.98
N GLN A 22 -130.38 -98.63 -201.86
CA GLN A 22 -130.15 -97.43 -201.03
C GLN A 22 -130.24 -97.72 -199.52
N GLN A 23 -131.17 -98.57 -199.08
CA GLN A 23 -131.32 -98.94 -197.67
C GLN A 23 -130.13 -99.76 -197.15
N ARG A 24 -129.48 -100.50 -198.05
CA ARG A 24 -128.28 -101.30 -197.75
C ARG A 24 -127.06 -100.42 -197.49
N LEU A 25 -126.90 -99.33 -198.23
CA LEU A 25 -125.79 -98.39 -198.09
C LEU A 25 -125.83 -97.61 -196.76
N LEU A 26 -127.00 -97.14 -196.32
CA LEU A 26 -127.12 -96.39 -195.05
C LEU A 26 -126.84 -97.27 -193.82
N ALA A 27 -127.27 -98.54 -193.84
CA ALA A 27 -126.94 -99.50 -192.79
C ALA A 27 -125.44 -99.81 -192.76
N GLU A 28 -124.80 -99.94 -193.93
CA GLU A 28 -123.35 -100.11 -194.05
C GLU A 28 -122.59 -98.88 -193.53
N GLU A 29 -123.08 -97.66 -193.77
CA GLU A 29 -122.46 -96.41 -193.31
C GLU A 29 -122.63 -96.21 -191.79
N GLU A 30 -123.79 -96.53 -191.20
CA GLU A 30 -123.94 -96.53 -189.75
C GLU A 30 -123.08 -97.60 -189.06
N LEU A 31 -122.96 -98.79 -189.66
CA LEU A 31 -122.06 -99.83 -189.18
C LEU A 31 -120.59 -99.38 -189.29
N ALA A 32 -120.22 -98.65 -190.34
CA ALA A 32 -118.90 -98.05 -190.49
C ALA A 32 -118.63 -96.98 -189.41
N ARG A 33 -119.56 -96.06 -189.15
CA ARG A 33 -119.43 -95.07 -188.06
C ARG A 33 -119.37 -95.71 -186.68
N LYS A 34 -120.13 -96.78 -186.42
CA LYS A 34 -120.05 -97.53 -185.16
C LYS A 34 -118.68 -98.19 -185.01
N LYS A 35 -118.15 -98.78 -186.09
CA LYS A 35 -116.78 -99.34 -186.13
C LYS A 35 -115.71 -98.26 -185.91
N GLU A 36 -115.86 -97.09 -186.51
CA GLU A 36 -114.93 -95.97 -186.35
C GLU A 36 -114.93 -95.37 -184.94
N ARG A 37 -116.11 -95.23 -184.31
CA ARG A 37 -116.22 -94.81 -182.90
C ARG A 37 -115.62 -95.84 -181.96
N LEU A 38 -115.89 -97.13 -182.18
CA LEU A 38 -115.28 -98.22 -181.42
C LEU A 38 -113.76 -98.21 -181.56
N LEU A 39 -113.24 -98.00 -182.77
CA LEU A 39 -111.79 -97.91 -183.01
C LEU A 39 -111.19 -96.67 -182.35
N SER A 40 -111.83 -95.51 -182.46
CA SER A 40 -111.37 -94.26 -181.82
C SER A 40 -111.38 -94.37 -180.29
N GLN A 41 -112.41 -95.01 -179.73
CA GLN A 41 -112.52 -95.25 -178.30
C GLN A 41 -111.47 -96.28 -177.83
N PHE A 42 -111.24 -97.34 -178.61
CA PHE A 42 -110.16 -98.29 -178.37
C PHE A 42 -108.78 -97.62 -178.41
N LEU A 43 -108.53 -96.72 -179.37
CA LEU A 43 -107.28 -95.96 -179.46
C LEU A 43 -107.11 -94.98 -178.30
N LYS A 44 -108.18 -94.27 -177.89
CA LYS A 44 -108.16 -93.41 -176.70
C LYS A 44 -107.89 -94.21 -175.42
N ASP A 45 -108.52 -95.37 -175.26
CA ASP A 45 -108.29 -96.25 -174.12
C ASP A 45 -106.88 -96.85 -174.14
N LYS A 46 -106.34 -97.16 -175.32
CA LYS A 46 -104.94 -97.59 -175.51
C LYS A 46 -103.97 -96.47 -175.13
N LEU A 47 -104.20 -95.25 -175.59
CA LEU A 47 -103.39 -94.09 -175.26
C LEU A 47 -103.45 -93.78 -173.77
N ALA A 48 -104.65 -93.73 -173.17
CA ALA A 48 -104.80 -93.50 -171.73
C ALA A 48 -104.14 -94.61 -170.90
N LYS A 49 -104.20 -95.87 -171.35
CA LYS A 49 -103.47 -96.98 -170.73
C LYS A 49 -101.97 -96.83 -170.88
N GLU A 50 -101.48 -96.38 -172.04
CA GLU A 50 -100.05 -96.12 -172.27
C GLU A 50 -99.56 -94.94 -171.42
N GLU A 51 -100.30 -93.83 -171.34
CA GLU A 51 -100.01 -92.67 -170.49
C GLU A 51 -100.03 -93.04 -169.00
N HIS A 52 -101.02 -93.84 -168.57
CA HIS A 52 -101.06 -94.34 -167.20
C HIS A 52 -99.88 -95.27 -166.92
N ASN A 53 -99.56 -96.18 -167.85
CA ASN A 53 -98.41 -97.08 -167.72
C ASN A 53 -97.07 -96.30 -167.75
N SER A 54 -96.95 -95.25 -168.56
CA SER A 54 -95.75 -94.42 -168.63
C SER A 54 -95.57 -93.60 -167.37
N ALA A 55 -96.64 -93.03 -166.81
CA ALA A 55 -96.61 -92.34 -165.51
C ALA A 55 -96.26 -93.29 -164.36
N LEU A 56 -96.85 -94.50 -164.35
CA LEU A 56 -96.51 -95.54 -163.37
C LEU A 56 -95.05 -95.99 -163.52
N ASN A 57 -94.57 -96.20 -164.75
CA ASN A 57 -93.20 -96.60 -165.01
C ASN A 57 -92.21 -95.48 -164.62
N LEU A 58 -92.53 -94.22 -164.91
CA LEU A 58 -91.74 -93.07 -164.49
C LEU A 58 -91.68 -92.96 -162.97
N ASN A 59 -92.79 -93.18 -162.27
CA ASN A 59 -92.81 -93.20 -160.80
C ASN A 59 -92.02 -94.38 -160.23
N LYS A 60 -92.10 -95.57 -160.83
CA LYS A 60 -91.28 -96.73 -160.45
C LYS A 60 -89.79 -96.43 -160.65
N ILE A 61 -89.42 -95.90 -161.82
CA ILE A 61 -88.06 -95.49 -162.15
C ILE A 61 -87.57 -94.40 -161.19
N ASN A 62 -88.36 -93.36 -160.92
CA ASN A 62 -88.03 -92.31 -159.95
C ASN A 62 -87.88 -92.86 -158.53
N THR A 63 -88.71 -93.82 -158.12
CA THR A 63 -88.59 -94.47 -156.81
C THR A 63 -87.30 -95.27 -156.73
N GLN A 64 -86.97 -96.03 -157.76
CA GLN A 64 -85.70 -96.75 -157.88
C GLN A 64 -84.50 -95.79 -157.87
N TRP A 65 -84.54 -94.72 -158.66
CA TRP A 65 -83.49 -93.69 -158.67
C TRP A 65 -83.34 -93.00 -157.32
N ARG A 66 -84.44 -92.69 -156.61
CA ARG A 66 -84.36 -92.13 -155.24
C ARG A 66 -83.74 -93.11 -154.27
N THR A 67 -83.99 -94.41 -154.41
CA THR A 67 -83.34 -95.43 -153.58
C THR A 67 -81.85 -95.49 -153.89
N VAL A 68 -81.46 -95.59 -155.16
CA VAL A 68 -80.06 -95.60 -155.59
C VAL A 68 -79.33 -94.32 -155.19
N LEU A 69 -79.91 -93.15 -155.42
CA LEU A 69 -79.31 -91.86 -155.04
C LEU A 69 -79.19 -91.71 -153.53
N ARG A 70 -80.16 -92.19 -152.75
CA ARG A 70 -80.05 -92.22 -151.28
C ARG A 70 -78.94 -93.16 -150.85
N GLU A 71 -78.81 -94.35 -151.43
CA GLU A 71 -77.73 -95.28 -151.12
C GLU A 71 -76.34 -94.73 -151.49
N VAL A 72 -76.21 -94.06 -152.63
CA VAL A 72 -74.96 -93.40 -153.02
C VAL A 72 -74.67 -92.25 -152.05
N LYS A 73 -75.67 -91.41 -151.74
CA LYS A 73 -75.47 -90.27 -150.86
C LYS A 73 -75.19 -90.69 -149.43
N THR A 74 -75.82 -91.74 -148.92
CA THR A 74 -75.49 -92.30 -147.61
C THR A 74 -74.05 -92.80 -147.61
N LYS A 75 -73.60 -93.54 -148.62
CA LYS A 75 -72.19 -93.99 -148.71
C LYS A 75 -71.20 -92.83 -148.75
N GLU A 76 -71.49 -91.75 -149.48
CA GLU A 76 -70.67 -90.52 -149.46
C GLU A 76 -70.62 -89.91 -148.06
N LEU A 77 -71.77 -89.70 -147.41
CA LEU A 77 -71.83 -89.12 -146.07
C LEU A 77 -71.11 -89.97 -145.02
N HIS A 78 -71.18 -91.30 -145.12
CA HIS A 78 -70.42 -92.18 -144.23
C HIS A 78 -68.91 -91.99 -144.40
N LYS A 79 -68.42 -91.86 -145.65
CA LYS A 79 -67.01 -91.55 -145.92
C LYS A 79 -66.62 -90.17 -145.41
N ASP A 80 -67.46 -89.16 -145.60
CA ASP A 80 -67.20 -87.80 -145.09
C ASP A 80 -67.14 -87.78 -143.56
N ILE A 81 -68.04 -88.51 -142.88
CA ILE A 81 -68.04 -88.68 -141.43
C ILE A 81 -66.77 -89.41 -140.97
N GLU A 82 -66.33 -90.45 -141.68
CA GLU A 82 -65.11 -91.18 -141.36
C GLU A 82 -63.86 -90.31 -141.51
N ILE A 83 -63.75 -89.56 -142.62
CA ILE A 83 -62.66 -88.59 -142.82
C ILE A 83 -62.69 -87.56 -141.70
N LEU A 84 -63.87 -87.01 -141.38
CA LEU A 84 -64.03 -86.02 -140.34
C LEU A 84 -63.65 -86.59 -138.97
N SER A 85 -64.04 -87.82 -138.63
CA SER A 85 -63.67 -88.45 -137.36
C SER A 85 -62.15 -88.63 -137.26
N GLN A 86 -61.50 -89.10 -138.33
CA GLN A 86 -60.03 -89.23 -138.37
C GLN A 86 -59.33 -87.87 -138.22
N THR A 87 -59.87 -86.80 -138.83
CA THR A 87 -59.31 -85.46 -138.65
C THR A 87 -59.49 -84.96 -137.22
N PHE A 88 -60.64 -85.23 -136.60
CA PHE A 88 -60.88 -84.87 -135.20
C PHE A 88 -59.98 -85.65 -134.26
N GLU A 89 -59.82 -86.95 -134.43
CA GLU A 89 -58.90 -87.77 -133.63
C GLU A 89 -57.48 -87.22 -133.69
N ARG A 90 -56.97 -86.89 -134.89
CA ARG A 90 -55.64 -86.26 -135.03
C ARG A 90 -55.54 -84.92 -134.31
N VAL A 91 -56.59 -84.08 -134.37
CA VAL A 91 -56.60 -82.79 -133.66
C VAL A 91 -56.63 -83.00 -132.15
N VAL A 92 -57.40 -83.98 -131.67
CA VAL A 92 -57.44 -84.36 -130.26
C VAL A 92 -56.07 -84.86 -129.81
N ASP A 93 -55.43 -85.78 -130.55
CA ASP A 93 -54.08 -86.27 -130.24
C ASP A 93 -53.06 -85.14 -130.20
N CYS A 94 -53.10 -84.21 -131.16
CA CYS A 94 -52.24 -83.03 -131.16
C CYS A 94 -52.49 -82.16 -129.93
N LYS A 95 -53.75 -81.85 -129.59
CA LYS A 95 -54.09 -81.06 -128.40
C LYS A 95 -53.68 -81.78 -127.11
N ASP A 96 -53.90 -83.08 -127.00
CA ASP A 96 -53.50 -83.89 -125.86
C ASP A 96 -51.99 -83.94 -125.71
N SER A 97 -51.23 -84.00 -126.81
CA SER A 97 -49.77 -83.91 -126.78
C SER A 97 -49.30 -82.56 -126.23
N VAL A 98 -49.93 -81.46 -126.64
CA VAL A 98 -49.64 -80.11 -126.15
C VAL A 98 -50.06 -79.94 -124.69
N ILE A 99 -51.21 -80.48 -124.28
CA ILE A 99 -51.65 -80.46 -122.88
C ILE A 99 -50.65 -81.23 -122.02
N LYS A 100 -50.19 -82.40 -122.46
CA LYS A 100 -49.19 -83.20 -121.74
C LYS A 100 -47.86 -82.47 -121.63
N SER A 101 -47.39 -81.80 -122.70
CA SER A 101 -46.15 -81.03 -122.63
C SER A 101 -46.30 -79.84 -121.68
N LEU A 102 -47.39 -79.07 -121.78
CA LEU A 102 -47.64 -77.94 -120.88
C LEU A 102 -47.79 -78.36 -119.43
N ALA A 103 -48.43 -79.50 -119.15
CA ALA A 103 -48.53 -80.05 -117.80
C ALA A 103 -47.14 -80.43 -117.25
N LYS A 104 -46.28 -81.01 -118.10
CA LYS A 104 -44.89 -81.32 -117.73
C LYS A 104 -44.10 -80.05 -117.46
N ASP A 105 -44.15 -79.07 -118.35
CA ASP A 105 -43.45 -77.79 -118.19
C ASP A 105 -43.90 -77.07 -116.92
N LEU A 106 -45.20 -77.11 -116.59
CA LEU A 106 -45.74 -76.54 -115.37
C LEU A 106 -45.20 -77.27 -114.12
N SER A 107 -45.17 -78.61 -114.14
CA SER A 107 -44.59 -79.38 -113.03
C SER A 107 -43.09 -79.12 -112.84
N GLU A 108 -42.32 -79.01 -113.93
CA GLU A 108 -40.89 -78.70 -113.88
C GLU A 108 -40.66 -77.28 -113.36
N ALA A 109 -41.47 -76.30 -113.78
CA ALA A 109 -41.39 -74.93 -113.29
C ALA A 109 -41.73 -74.84 -111.79
N GLU A 110 -42.73 -75.57 -111.32
CA GLU A 110 -43.08 -75.66 -109.90
C GLU A 110 -41.96 -76.30 -109.08
N GLU A 111 -41.35 -77.38 -109.56
CA GLU A 111 -40.19 -78.01 -108.89
C GLU A 111 -38.99 -77.06 -108.81
N GLN A 112 -38.66 -76.37 -109.92
CA GLN A 112 -37.60 -75.38 -109.97
C GLN A 112 -37.86 -74.23 -108.99
N TYR A 113 -39.08 -73.70 -108.96
CA TYR A 113 -39.47 -72.65 -108.02
C TYR A 113 -39.36 -73.13 -106.57
N ALA A 114 -39.88 -74.33 -106.27
CA ALA A 114 -39.84 -74.90 -104.93
C ALA A 114 -38.39 -75.19 -104.49
N HIS A 115 -37.49 -75.54 -105.41
CA HIS A 115 -36.08 -75.74 -105.12
C HIS A 115 -35.36 -74.41 -104.85
N ALA A 116 -35.59 -73.40 -105.69
CA ALA A 116 -35.08 -72.05 -105.48
C ALA A 116 -35.55 -71.44 -104.15
N LEU A 117 -36.83 -71.61 -103.81
CA LEU A 117 -37.40 -71.14 -102.55
C LEU A 117 -36.74 -71.83 -101.35
N ARG A 118 -36.58 -73.16 -101.39
CA ARG A 118 -35.89 -73.90 -100.30
C ARG A 118 -34.44 -73.44 -100.14
N SER A 119 -33.72 -73.24 -101.23
CA SER A 119 -32.34 -72.72 -101.20
C SER A 119 -32.28 -71.31 -100.61
N HIS A 120 -33.18 -70.41 -101.01
CA HIS A 120 -33.27 -69.06 -100.47
C HIS A 120 -33.59 -69.06 -98.97
N LEU A 121 -34.56 -69.86 -98.53
CA LEU A 121 -34.91 -69.99 -97.11
C LEU A 121 -33.72 -70.52 -96.30
N HIS A 122 -33.00 -71.52 -96.82
CA HIS A 122 -31.80 -72.03 -96.17
C HIS A 122 -30.71 -70.95 -96.02
N ASN A 123 -30.50 -70.12 -97.05
CA ASN A 123 -29.55 -69.01 -96.97
C ASN A 123 -29.99 -67.95 -95.93
N ILE A 124 -31.29 -67.67 -95.83
CA ILE A 124 -31.83 -66.79 -94.78
C ILE A 124 -31.58 -67.39 -93.40
N ASP A 125 -31.81 -68.69 -93.21
CA ASP A 125 -31.57 -69.36 -91.93
C ASP A 125 -30.09 -69.29 -91.52
N GLN A 126 -29.17 -69.49 -92.47
CA GLN A 126 -27.74 -69.31 -92.24
C GLN A 126 -27.40 -67.86 -91.84
N LEU A 127 -27.97 -66.87 -92.52
CA LEU A 127 -27.77 -65.46 -92.19
C LEU A 127 -28.31 -65.13 -90.79
N LEU A 128 -29.50 -65.65 -90.44
CA LEU A 128 -30.07 -65.50 -89.10
C LEU A 128 -29.20 -66.16 -88.03
N ALA A 129 -28.63 -67.34 -88.30
CA ALA A 129 -27.71 -67.99 -87.39
C ALA A 129 -26.44 -67.15 -87.16
N LEU A 130 -25.86 -66.58 -88.23
CA LEU A 130 -24.71 -65.67 -88.12
C LEU A 130 -25.04 -64.41 -87.31
N GLN A 131 -26.21 -63.80 -87.54
CA GLN A 131 -26.62 -62.62 -86.76
C GLN A 131 -26.88 -62.96 -85.29
N ARG A 132 -27.49 -64.12 -84.99
CA ARG A 132 -27.65 -64.59 -83.61
C ARG A 132 -26.30 -64.80 -82.93
N CYS A 133 -25.34 -65.43 -83.59
CA CYS A 133 -24.00 -65.61 -83.04
C CYS A 133 -23.32 -64.26 -82.78
N ARG A 134 -23.44 -63.31 -83.72
CA ARG A 134 -22.89 -61.95 -83.57
C ARG A 134 -23.52 -61.21 -82.38
N LEU A 135 -24.84 -61.31 -82.22
CA LEU A 135 -25.55 -60.68 -81.09
C LEU A 135 -25.13 -61.30 -79.76
N ASN A 136 -25.06 -62.62 -79.67
CA ASN A 136 -24.61 -63.31 -78.46
C ASN A 136 -23.19 -62.92 -78.08
N LEU A 137 -22.27 -62.86 -79.04
CA LEU A 137 -20.88 -62.45 -78.78
C LEU A 137 -20.80 -60.99 -78.33
N LEU A 138 -21.64 -60.11 -78.89
CA LEU A 138 -21.70 -58.72 -78.45
C LEU A 138 -22.26 -58.60 -77.02
N GLU A 139 -23.29 -59.38 -76.69
CA GLU A 139 -23.88 -59.44 -75.35
C GLU A 139 -22.90 -60.00 -74.33
N GLU A 140 -22.19 -61.08 -74.65
CA GLU A 140 -21.14 -61.67 -73.82
C GLU A 140 -20.01 -60.67 -73.57
N ASN A 141 -19.53 -59.97 -74.61
CA ASN A 141 -18.49 -58.95 -74.46
C ASN A 141 -18.97 -57.79 -73.58
N TYR A 142 -20.18 -57.29 -73.81
CA TYR A 142 -20.76 -56.21 -73.01
C TYR A 142 -20.88 -56.62 -71.54
N ASN A 143 -21.38 -57.82 -71.27
CA ASN A 143 -21.53 -58.33 -69.91
C ASN A 143 -20.16 -58.53 -69.23
N MET A 144 -19.16 -59.02 -69.97
CA MET A 144 -17.80 -59.15 -69.47
C MET A 144 -17.19 -57.78 -69.13
N GLU A 145 -17.30 -56.80 -70.03
CA GLU A 145 -16.82 -55.42 -69.81
C GLU A 145 -17.52 -54.76 -68.61
N LEU A 146 -18.83 -54.96 -68.49
CA LEU A 146 -19.61 -54.48 -67.35
C LEU A 146 -19.14 -55.12 -66.05
N GLU A 147 -18.90 -56.43 -66.03
CA GLU A 147 -18.41 -57.16 -64.86
C GLU A 147 -16.99 -56.74 -64.47
N THR A 148 -16.09 -56.57 -65.44
CA THR A 148 -14.73 -56.08 -65.16
C THR A 148 -14.76 -54.67 -64.59
N LEU A 149 -15.54 -53.78 -65.18
CA LEU A 149 -15.63 -52.38 -64.76
C LEU A 149 -16.26 -52.27 -63.37
N THR A 150 -17.34 -53.03 -63.11
CA THR A 150 -17.97 -53.05 -61.77
C THR A 150 -17.02 -53.58 -60.71
N LYS A 151 -16.27 -54.65 -60.98
CA LYS A 151 -15.24 -55.16 -60.06
C LYS A 151 -14.16 -54.11 -59.80
N GLU A 152 -13.63 -53.47 -60.83
CA GLU A 152 -12.63 -52.40 -60.69
C GLU A 152 -13.16 -51.28 -59.78
N PHE A 153 -14.35 -50.74 -60.07
CA PHE A 153 -14.98 -49.71 -59.23
C PHE A 153 -15.20 -50.16 -57.78
N GLU A 154 -15.67 -51.38 -57.56
CA GLU A 154 -15.87 -51.90 -56.19
C GLU A 154 -14.55 -52.06 -55.44
N THR A 155 -13.50 -52.52 -56.12
CA THR A 155 -12.16 -52.61 -55.53
C THR A 155 -11.59 -51.24 -55.19
N GLU A 156 -11.65 -50.28 -56.11
CA GLU A 156 -11.22 -48.90 -55.87
C GLU A 156 -11.99 -48.29 -54.71
N ARG A 157 -13.33 -48.39 -54.73
CA ARG A 157 -14.18 -47.91 -53.63
C ARG A 157 -13.77 -48.51 -52.29
N LYS A 158 -13.52 -49.82 -52.24
CA LYS A 158 -13.07 -50.49 -51.03
C LYS A 158 -11.71 -49.97 -50.56
N THR A 159 -10.74 -49.83 -51.48
CA THR A 159 -9.41 -49.30 -51.13
C THR A 159 -9.47 -47.88 -50.57
N ILE A 160 -10.31 -47.01 -51.13
CA ILE A 160 -10.50 -45.64 -50.66
C ILE A 160 -11.11 -45.63 -49.26
N ILE A 161 -12.15 -46.43 -49.02
CA ILE A 161 -12.79 -46.54 -47.71
C ILE A 161 -11.80 -47.08 -46.67
N ASP A 162 -11.07 -48.14 -46.99
CA ASP A 162 -10.09 -48.75 -46.08
C ASP A 162 -8.93 -47.79 -45.75
N GLN A 163 -8.48 -46.99 -46.72
CA GLN A 163 -7.47 -45.95 -46.50
C GLN A 163 -8.02 -44.83 -45.61
N HIS A 164 -9.21 -44.32 -45.91
CA HIS A 164 -9.85 -43.28 -45.12
C HIS A 164 -10.07 -43.71 -43.66
N GLU A 165 -10.53 -44.94 -43.42
CA GLU A 165 -10.68 -45.46 -42.07
C GLU A 165 -9.34 -45.57 -41.32
N LYS A 166 -8.26 -45.98 -42.01
CA LYS A 166 -6.92 -46.01 -41.41
C LYS A 166 -6.43 -44.62 -41.04
N GLU A 167 -6.65 -43.63 -41.91
CA GLU A 167 -6.29 -42.23 -41.66
C GLU A 167 -7.08 -41.65 -40.48
N ILE A 168 -8.39 -41.93 -40.39
CA ILE A 168 -9.20 -41.52 -39.25
C ILE A 168 -8.66 -42.11 -37.95
N ARG A 169 -8.39 -43.42 -37.91
CA ARG A 169 -7.84 -44.08 -36.71
C ARG A 169 -6.49 -43.49 -36.32
N TYR A 170 -5.61 -43.28 -37.30
CA TYR A 170 -4.32 -42.64 -37.06
C TYR A 170 -4.46 -41.23 -36.46
N LEU A 171 -5.37 -40.40 -37.01
CA LEU A 171 -5.61 -39.06 -36.48
C LEU A 171 -6.21 -39.10 -35.06
N GLN A 172 -7.07 -40.07 -34.77
CA GLN A 172 -7.60 -40.29 -33.41
C GLN A 172 -6.48 -40.67 -32.44
N ASP A 173 -5.56 -41.56 -32.83
CA ASP A 173 -4.42 -41.96 -32.01
C ASP A 173 -3.47 -40.78 -31.75
N VAL A 174 -3.16 -39.98 -32.79
CA VAL A 174 -2.35 -38.77 -32.66
C VAL A 174 -3.03 -37.75 -31.74
N PHE A 175 -4.35 -37.56 -31.87
CA PHE A 175 -5.11 -36.66 -31.02
C PHE A 175 -5.07 -37.10 -29.55
N MET A 176 -5.31 -38.39 -29.27
CA MET A 176 -5.24 -38.94 -27.91
C MET A 176 -3.82 -38.80 -27.32
N ALA A 177 -2.78 -39.09 -28.11
CA ALA A 177 -1.40 -38.91 -27.65
C ALA A 177 -1.05 -37.43 -27.39
N MET A 178 -1.54 -36.52 -28.23
CA MET A 178 -1.38 -35.08 -28.05
C MET A 178 -2.08 -34.59 -26.79
N GLU A 179 -3.35 -34.99 -26.56
CA GLU A 179 -4.12 -34.63 -25.38
C GLU A 179 -3.45 -35.14 -24.09
N GLN A 180 -2.95 -36.38 -24.09
CA GLN A 180 -2.20 -36.92 -22.96
C GLN A 180 -0.92 -36.11 -22.68
N ASN A 181 -0.15 -35.77 -23.72
CA ASN A 181 1.04 -34.92 -23.56
C ASN A 181 0.71 -33.54 -22.99
N TYR A 182 -0.43 -32.94 -23.38
CA TYR A 182 -0.88 -31.68 -22.80
C TYR A 182 -1.23 -31.82 -21.33
N ILE A 183 -1.95 -32.87 -20.95
CA ILE A 183 -2.30 -33.15 -19.56
C ILE A 183 -1.03 -33.35 -18.72
N ASP A 184 -0.08 -34.14 -19.22
CA ASP A 184 1.19 -34.39 -18.54
C ASP A 184 2.01 -33.09 -18.40
N SER A 185 2.11 -32.29 -19.47
CA SER A 185 2.81 -31.00 -19.43
C SER A 185 2.14 -29.99 -18.48
N GLU A 186 0.81 -29.96 -18.41
CA GLU A 186 0.08 -29.11 -17.47
C GLU A 186 0.30 -29.57 -16.03
N TYR A 187 0.31 -30.89 -15.81
CA TYR A 187 0.60 -31.49 -14.51
C TYR A 187 2.02 -31.17 -14.03
N GLU A 188 3.03 -31.38 -14.88
CA GLU A 188 4.42 -31.02 -14.58
C GLU A 188 4.55 -29.52 -14.28
N SER A 189 3.94 -28.64 -15.08
CA SER A 189 3.96 -27.20 -14.83
C SER A 189 3.34 -26.83 -13.47
N LYS A 190 2.26 -27.51 -13.06
CA LYS A 190 1.64 -27.33 -11.74
C LYS A 190 2.53 -27.82 -10.62
N LEU A 191 3.18 -28.97 -10.80
CA LEU A 191 4.14 -29.51 -9.83
C LEU A 191 5.35 -28.58 -9.66
N GLU A 192 5.93 -28.11 -10.76
CA GLU A 192 7.04 -27.14 -10.76
C GLU A 192 6.64 -25.86 -10.04
N PHE A 193 5.45 -25.31 -10.35
CA PHE A 193 4.93 -24.13 -9.66
C PHE A 193 4.78 -24.37 -8.15
N GLN A 194 4.23 -25.53 -7.75
CA GLN A 194 4.08 -25.88 -6.34
C GLN A 194 5.44 -26.02 -5.64
N SER A 195 6.42 -26.67 -6.28
CA SER A 195 7.79 -26.76 -5.77
C SER A 195 8.44 -25.39 -5.61
N MET A 196 8.33 -24.52 -6.63
CA MET A 196 8.85 -23.15 -6.57
C MET A 196 8.19 -22.35 -5.44
N TRP A 197 6.89 -22.55 -5.22
CA TRP A 197 6.16 -21.89 -4.15
C TRP A 197 6.60 -22.36 -2.77
N ASP A 198 6.79 -23.67 -2.58
CA ASP A 198 7.31 -24.24 -1.35
C ASP A 198 8.76 -23.79 -1.08
N ASP A 199 9.61 -23.74 -2.11
CA ASP A 199 10.98 -23.20 -2.01
C ASP A 199 10.98 -21.72 -1.60
N LEU A 200 10.11 -20.89 -2.20
CA LEU A 200 10.00 -19.48 -1.83
C LEU A 200 9.52 -19.33 -0.38
N LYS A 201 8.54 -20.14 0.03
CA LYS A 201 8.05 -20.16 1.40
C LYS A 201 9.13 -20.58 2.39
N ASN A 202 9.91 -21.62 2.06
CA ASN A 202 11.04 -22.07 2.87
C ASN A 202 12.12 -20.98 2.98
N LYS A 203 12.50 -20.34 1.87
CA LYS A 203 13.42 -19.19 1.89
C LYS A 203 12.92 -18.05 2.77
N ASN A 204 11.64 -17.70 2.70
CA ASN A 204 11.06 -16.67 3.55
C ASN A 204 11.12 -17.05 5.04
N ILE A 205 10.82 -18.31 5.36
CA ILE A 205 10.94 -18.85 6.72
C ILE A 205 12.40 -18.78 7.19
N GLU A 206 13.36 -19.18 6.36
CA GLU A 206 14.80 -19.11 6.64
C GLU A 206 15.26 -17.66 6.86
N GLU A 207 14.88 -16.72 5.99
CA GLU A 207 15.19 -15.29 6.13
C GLU A 207 14.62 -14.72 7.44
N LYS A 208 13.38 -15.07 7.78
CA LYS A 208 12.76 -14.67 9.04
C LYS A 208 13.50 -15.25 10.24
N HIS A 209 13.90 -16.52 10.19
CA HIS A 209 14.69 -17.14 11.25
C HIS A 209 16.08 -16.51 11.38
N PHE A 210 16.73 -16.22 10.26
CA PHE A 210 18.02 -15.54 10.22
C PHE A 210 17.93 -14.15 10.84
N LEU A 211 16.95 -13.33 10.43
CA LEU A 211 16.73 -12.00 10.99
C LEU A 211 16.41 -12.08 12.49
N ARG A 212 15.61 -13.07 12.91
CA ARG A 212 15.32 -13.31 14.32
C ARG A 212 16.60 -13.60 15.12
N LEU A 213 17.44 -14.52 14.65
CA LEU A 213 18.72 -14.85 15.29
C LEU A 213 19.64 -13.62 15.36
N GLN A 214 19.69 -12.82 14.29
CA GLN A 214 20.45 -11.56 14.31
C GLN A 214 19.92 -10.59 15.36
N LEU A 215 18.60 -10.37 15.42
CA LEU A 215 17.99 -9.48 16.42
C LEU A 215 18.18 -10.02 17.85
N GLU A 216 18.03 -11.32 18.07
CA GLU A 216 18.32 -11.96 19.36
C GLU A 216 19.78 -11.73 19.78
N SER A 217 20.74 -11.90 18.87
CA SER A 217 22.17 -11.62 19.15
C SER A 217 22.43 -10.16 19.52
N VAL A 218 21.80 -9.19 18.84
CA VAL A 218 21.91 -7.76 19.17
C VAL A 218 21.30 -7.46 20.54
N VAL A 219 20.16 -8.07 20.87
CA VAL A 219 19.53 -7.94 22.20
C VAL A 219 20.44 -8.51 23.28
N GLU A 220 21.04 -9.69 23.05
CA GLU A 220 22.00 -10.30 23.97
C GLU A 220 23.23 -9.41 24.18
N ASP A 221 23.78 -8.83 23.11
CA ASP A 221 24.91 -7.91 23.18
C ASP A 221 24.56 -6.63 23.95
N LEU A 222 23.39 -6.03 23.69
CA LEU A 222 22.91 -4.87 24.44
C LEU A 222 22.67 -5.20 25.91
N TRP A 223 22.13 -6.38 26.20
CA TRP A 223 21.93 -6.86 27.56
C TRP A 223 23.26 -7.04 28.29
N ARG A 224 24.27 -7.64 27.65
CA ARG A 224 25.63 -7.72 28.19
C ARG A 224 26.20 -6.33 28.47
N ARG A 225 26.12 -5.40 27.51
CA ARG A 225 26.58 -4.01 27.69
C ARG A 225 25.84 -3.30 28.84
N PHE A 226 24.54 -3.52 28.98
CA PHE A 226 23.75 -2.97 30.08
C PHE A 226 24.18 -3.55 31.42
N GLN A 227 24.37 -4.87 31.50
CA GLN A 227 24.87 -5.54 32.70
C GLN A 227 26.27 -5.05 33.07
N ASP A 228 27.17 -4.90 32.10
CA ASP A 228 28.51 -4.37 32.32
C ASP A 228 28.46 -2.92 32.81
N ALA A 229 27.62 -2.07 32.21
CA ALA A 229 27.43 -0.68 32.64
C ALA A 229 26.84 -0.59 34.04
N LEU A 230 25.84 -1.42 34.35
CA LEU A 230 25.22 -1.51 35.67
C LEU A 230 26.26 -1.96 36.70
N LYS A 231 27.03 -3.01 36.40
CA LYS A 231 28.10 -3.50 37.25
C LYS A 231 29.16 -2.43 37.49
N ASN A 232 29.61 -1.74 36.45
CA ASN A 232 30.57 -0.64 36.57
C ASN A 232 30.01 0.51 37.42
N TYR A 233 28.73 0.85 37.27
CA TYR A 233 28.08 1.87 38.09
C TYR A 233 27.95 1.43 39.55
N THR A 234 27.54 0.19 39.82
CA THR A 234 27.48 -0.34 41.17
C THR A 234 28.87 -0.36 41.77
N ASP A 235 29.88 -0.90 41.10
CA ASP A 235 31.24 -0.96 41.61
C ASP A 235 31.80 0.45 41.91
N ALA A 236 31.52 1.45 41.05
CA ALA A 236 31.95 2.84 41.27
C ALA A 236 31.18 3.57 42.39
N THR A 237 29.92 3.20 42.63
CA THR A 237 29.06 3.88 43.61
C THR A 237 28.90 3.13 44.92
N GLU A 238 29.22 1.83 44.99
CA GLU A 238 29.00 1.00 46.17
C GLU A 238 29.86 1.47 47.34
N ASP A 239 31.13 1.78 47.11
CA ASP A 239 31.99 2.36 48.15
C ASP A 239 31.45 3.70 48.66
N ARG A 240 30.98 4.55 47.74
CA ARG A 240 30.40 5.86 48.09
C ARG A 240 29.04 5.71 48.78
N LYS A 241 28.26 4.69 48.43
CA LYS A 241 26.96 4.35 49.00
C LYS A 241 27.13 3.75 50.40
N ILE A 242 28.10 2.86 50.61
CA ILE A 242 28.49 2.35 51.93
C ILE A 242 29.01 3.51 52.79
N ALA A 243 29.86 4.38 52.26
CA ALA A 243 30.33 5.58 52.96
C ALA A 243 29.17 6.54 53.30
N PHE A 244 28.23 6.75 52.38
CA PHE A 244 27.04 7.55 52.63
C PHE A 244 26.14 6.92 53.70
N GLU A 245 25.86 5.61 53.63
CA GLU A 245 25.00 4.94 54.62
C GLU A 245 25.65 4.95 56.02
N THR A 246 26.96 4.76 56.11
CA THR A 246 27.69 4.89 57.38
C THR A 246 27.68 6.31 57.92
N LEU A 247 27.83 7.33 57.06
CA LEU A 247 27.69 8.74 57.44
C LEU A 247 26.26 9.09 57.83
N LYS A 248 25.25 8.57 57.13
CA LYS A 248 23.83 8.77 57.44
C LYS A 248 23.46 8.17 58.80
N VAL A 249 23.94 6.97 59.12
CA VAL A 249 23.77 6.38 60.45
C VAL A 249 24.47 7.23 61.53
N LYS A 250 25.65 7.79 61.24
CA LYS A 250 26.32 8.74 62.14
C LYS A 250 25.54 10.05 62.28
N ASP A 251 25.01 10.59 61.18
CA ASP A 251 24.23 11.82 61.14
C ASP A 251 22.90 11.68 61.89
N GLU A 252 22.19 10.56 61.72
CA GLU A 252 21.00 10.22 62.52
C GLU A 252 21.33 10.14 64.01
N LYS A 253 22.49 9.59 64.37
CA LYS A 253 22.95 9.53 65.76
C LYS A 253 23.28 10.92 66.30
N SER A 254 24.04 11.74 65.56
CA SER A 254 24.33 13.11 65.97
C SER A 254 23.08 13.99 65.98
N SER A 255 22.12 13.78 65.09
CA SER A 255 20.82 14.46 65.07
C SER A 255 20.03 14.16 66.34
N LYS A 256 19.95 12.89 66.77
CA LYS A 256 19.36 12.51 68.07
C LYS A 256 20.09 13.16 69.26
N ASP A 257 21.42 13.22 69.23
CA ASP A 257 22.22 13.88 70.27
C ASP A 257 22.01 15.41 70.27
N ILE A 258 21.95 16.05 69.10
CA ILE A 258 21.63 17.46 68.92
C ILE A 258 20.22 17.74 69.44
N GLU A 259 19.23 16.90 69.12
CA GLU A 259 17.86 17.06 69.59
C GLU A 259 17.78 16.95 71.13
N ALA A 260 18.57 16.06 71.73
CA ALA A 260 18.72 15.96 73.18
C ALA A 260 19.38 17.22 73.78
N GLN A 261 20.43 17.75 73.15
CA GLN A 261 21.08 19.00 73.57
C GLN A 261 20.18 20.22 73.35
N MET A 262 19.43 20.29 72.26
CA MET A 262 18.43 21.34 72.00
C MET A 262 17.32 21.31 73.05
N LYS A 263 16.81 20.13 73.44
CA LYS A 263 15.88 20.00 74.57
C LYS A 263 16.50 20.48 75.88
N LYS A 264 17.80 20.26 76.10
CA LYS A 264 18.52 20.76 77.29
C LYS A 264 18.71 22.28 77.25
N ILE A 265 19.06 22.84 76.09
CA ILE A 265 19.15 24.28 75.84
C ILE A 265 17.78 24.93 76.01
N GLN A 266 16.70 24.32 75.51
CA GLN A 266 15.34 24.83 75.67
C GLN A 266 14.97 24.93 77.14
N ARG A 267 15.24 23.89 77.96
CA ARG A 267 15.02 23.96 79.42
C ARG A 267 15.82 25.09 80.07
N LEU A 268 17.05 25.32 79.63
CA LEU A 268 17.87 26.44 80.11
C LEU A 268 17.33 27.80 79.62
N GLN A 269 16.89 27.90 78.37
CA GLN A 269 16.26 29.11 77.82
C GLN A 269 14.94 29.44 78.52
N ASP A 270 14.10 28.44 78.82
CA ASP A 270 12.88 28.62 79.58
C ASP A 270 13.20 29.09 81.02
N SER A 271 14.27 28.56 81.64
CA SER A 271 14.74 29.04 82.94
C SER A 271 15.27 30.48 82.88
N ILE A 272 15.97 30.86 81.79
CA ILE A 272 16.42 32.23 81.53
C ILE A 272 15.22 33.14 81.27
N LEU A 273 14.20 32.70 80.54
CA LEU A 273 12.96 33.44 80.30
C LEU A 273 12.20 33.68 81.60
N ILE A 274 12.11 32.70 82.49
CA ILE A 274 11.51 32.85 83.82
C ILE A 274 12.31 33.87 84.66
N LEU A 275 13.64 33.80 84.65
CA LEU A 275 14.50 34.76 85.37
C LEU A 275 14.44 36.17 84.76
N LYS A 276 14.43 36.29 83.42
CA LYS A 276 14.22 37.56 82.71
C LYS A 276 12.83 38.13 82.99
N GLY A 277 11.80 37.29 83.07
CA GLY A 277 10.45 37.69 83.47
C GLY A 277 10.41 38.24 84.90
N LYS A 278 11.11 37.60 85.84
CA LYS A 278 11.28 38.12 87.21
C LYS A 278 12.04 39.46 87.23
N ILE A 279 13.08 39.62 86.43
CA ILE A 279 13.81 40.88 86.28
C ILE A 279 12.92 41.97 85.65
N MET A 280 12.11 41.62 84.64
CA MET A 280 11.20 42.56 83.99
C MET A 280 10.08 43.03 84.93
N VAL A 281 9.52 42.13 85.75
CA VAL A 281 8.54 42.50 86.79
C VAL A 281 9.17 43.39 87.85
N HIS A 282 10.37 43.05 88.33
CA HIS A 282 11.10 43.89 89.30
C HIS A 282 11.54 45.24 88.70
N SER A 283 11.86 45.28 87.41
CA SER A 283 12.17 46.51 86.67
C SER A 283 10.92 47.37 86.52
N ARG A 284 9.76 46.78 86.18
CA ARG A 284 8.49 47.49 86.05
C ARG A 284 8.00 48.04 87.38
N GLU A 285 8.13 47.29 88.48
CA GLU A 285 7.82 47.79 89.83
C GLU A 285 8.76 48.95 90.23
N SER A 286 10.06 48.85 89.92
CA SER A 286 11.03 49.95 90.07
C SER A 286 10.68 51.17 89.20
N GLU A 287 10.19 50.94 87.98
CA GLU A 287 9.87 51.99 87.01
C GLU A 287 8.55 52.69 87.34
N GLU A 288 7.53 51.96 87.82
CA GLU A 288 6.27 52.49 88.36
C GLU A 288 6.51 53.28 89.66
N GLN A 289 7.36 52.80 90.57
CA GLN A 289 7.80 53.59 91.74
C GLN A 289 8.56 54.87 91.33
N ASN A 290 9.43 54.79 90.32
CA ASN A 290 10.08 55.97 89.75
C ASN A 290 9.10 56.88 88.99
N GLN A 291 7.99 56.36 88.45
CA GLN A 291 6.95 57.15 87.79
C GLN A 291 6.17 58.00 88.81
N TYR A 292 5.77 57.42 89.95
CA TYR A 292 5.16 58.19 91.05
C TYR A 292 6.08 59.29 91.59
N ILE A 293 7.39 58.99 91.73
CA ILE A 293 8.40 60.00 92.11
C ILE A 293 8.59 61.06 91.01
N ARG A 294 8.44 60.70 89.72
CA ARG A 294 8.53 61.62 88.58
C ARG A 294 7.29 62.53 88.45
N ASP A 295 6.10 62.03 88.76
CA ASP A 295 4.86 62.79 88.73
C ASP A 295 4.76 63.74 89.93
N ASP A 296 5.20 63.33 91.12
CA ASP A 296 5.40 64.23 92.27
C ASP A 296 6.52 65.25 92.00
N LYS A 297 7.59 64.86 91.30
CA LYS A 297 8.63 65.80 90.82
C LYS A 297 8.09 66.78 89.78
N GLU A 298 7.18 66.38 88.88
CA GLU A 298 6.53 67.28 87.90
C GLU A 298 5.56 68.25 88.56
N LEU A 299 4.75 67.79 89.52
CA LEU A 299 3.85 68.64 90.31
C LEU A 299 4.64 69.65 91.16
N VAL A 300 5.74 69.20 91.78
CA VAL A 300 6.72 70.07 92.45
C VAL A 300 7.43 70.97 91.43
N LEU A 301 7.74 70.54 90.20
CA LEU A 301 8.34 71.39 89.16
C LEU A 301 7.39 72.47 88.64
N VAL A 302 6.08 72.24 88.59
CA VAL A 302 5.09 73.28 88.24
C VAL A 302 4.93 74.29 89.38
N GLN A 303 4.89 73.84 90.63
CA GLN A 303 4.93 74.72 91.81
C GLN A 303 6.27 75.46 91.93
N LEU A 304 7.38 74.83 91.55
CA LEU A 304 8.72 75.39 91.49
C LEU A 304 8.93 76.26 90.24
N ARG A 305 8.15 76.13 89.17
CA ARG A 305 8.07 77.09 88.04
C ARG A 305 7.28 78.35 88.41
N LYS A 306 6.20 78.23 89.19
CA LYS A 306 5.44 79.36 89.76
C LYS A 306 6.25 80.11 90.84
N LEU A 307 6.95 79.38 91.71
CA LEU A 307 7.89 79.95 92.68
C LEU A 307 9.24 80.35 92.05
N LYS A 308 9.66 79.76 90.91
CA LYS A 308 10.79 80.26 90.10
C LYS A 308 10.43 81.55 89.39
N ALA A 309 9.22 81.75 88.89
CA ALA A 309 8.82 83.01 88.27
C ALA A 309 8.78 84.18 89.28
N GLN A 310 8.40 83.92 90.53
CA GLN A 310 8.53 84.90 91.64
C GLN A 310 9.96 85.00 92.20
N ARG A 311 10.78 83.94 92.09
CA ARG A 311 12.19 83.95 92.51
C ARG A 311 13.13 84.50 91.43
N THR A 312 12.84 84.43 90.13
CA THR A 312 13.66 85.04 89.07
C THR A 312 13.51 86.56 89.03
N GLN A 313 12.37 87.09 89.47
CA GLN A 313 12.20 88.53 89.77
C GLN A 313 13.02 89.01 91.00
N VAL A 314 13.58 88.09 91.80
CA VAL A 314 14.44 88.37 92.97
C VAL A 314 15.86 87.76 92.84
N ARG A 315 16.13 86.90 91.84
CA ARG A 315 17.39 86.14 91.68
C ARG A 315 18.21 86.54 90.44
N GLU A 316 17.65 87.33 89.52
CA GLU A 316 18.47 88.15 88.61
C GLU A 316 19.30 89.20 89.37
N ARG A 317 18.96 89.53 90.63
CA ARG A 317 19.80 90.33 91.54
C ARG A 317 20.80 89.51 92.39
N ALA A 318 20.92 88.19 92.20
CA ALA A 318 21.79 87.34 93.02
C ALA A 318 22.72 86.37 92.25
N GLN A 319 22.66 86.36 90.90
CA GLN A 319 23.69 85.73 90.06
C GLN A 319 24.70 86.71 89.44
N GLU A 320 24.53 88.02 89.66
CA GLU A 320 25.65 88.99 89.66
C GLU A 320 26.63 88.71 90.83
N ASN A 321 26.18 88.14 91.95
CA ASN A 321 26.97 88.06 93.20
C ASN A 321 27.94 86.85 93.35
N LEU A 322 27.96 85.88 92.42
CA LEU A 322 29.00 84.82 92.40
C LEU A 322 30.08 85.10 91.34
N GLY A 323 29.70 85.72 90.21
CA GLY A 323 30.65 86.30 89.25
C GLY A 323 31.37 87.52 89.83
N GLU A 324 30.66 88.41 90.53
CA GLU A 324 31.29 89.53 91.26
C GLU A 324 32.20 89.06 92.40
N LYS A 325 31.89 87.95 93.08
CA LYS A 325 32.76 87.42 94.16
C LYS A 325 34.06 86.85 93.60
N ILE A 326 34.03 86.14 92.46
CA ILE A 326 35.24 85.65 91.78
C ILE A 326 36.06 86.83 91.23
N LEU A 327 35.42 87.87 90.68
CA LEU A 327 36.09 89.08 90.22
C LEU A 327 36.66 89.92 91.37
N LYS A 328 35.94 90.12 92.49
CA LYS A 328 36.44 90.82 93.69
C LYS A 328 37.59 90.06 94.35
N ILE A 329 37.57 88.72 94.39
CA ILE A 329 38.69 87.93 94.91
C ILE A 329 39.89 88.03 93.96
N ALA A 330 39.70 87.96 92.64
CA ALA A 330 40.78 88.19 91.68
C ALA A 330 41.37 89.61 91.80
N GLU A 331 40.54 90.63 92.04
CA GLU A 331 40.96 92.01 92.25
C GLU A 331 41.70 92.21 93.59
N ILE A 332 41.27 91.56 94.67
CA ILE A 332 41.96 91.58 95.97
C ILE A 332 43.30 90.82 95.89
N CYS A 333 43.33 89.64 95.25
CA CYS A 333 44.56 88.88 95.03
C CYS A 333 45.56 89.68 94.18
N ARG A 334 45.07 90.42 93.17
CA ARG A 334 45.90 91.32 92.36
C ARG A 334 46.60 92.42 93.15
N LYS A 335 46.09 92.82 94.33
CA LYS A 335 46.78 93.80 95.19
C LYS A 335 48.08 93.25 95.81
N PHE A 336 48.14 91.94 96.06
CA PHE A 336 49.29 91.28 96.70
C PHE A 336 50.30 90.69 95.70
N GLU A 337 50.04 90.83 94.41
CA GLU A 337 50.97 90.43 93.34
C GLU A 337 52.05 91.48 93.16
N THR A 338 53.28 91.01 92.91
CA THR A 338 54.44 91.88 92.63
C THR A 338 54.26 92.62 91.31
N GLU A 339 54.94 93.76 91.13
CA GLU A 339 54.85 94.55 89.89
C GLU A 339 55.19 93.70 88.65
N GLU A 340 56.17 92.81 88.75
CA GLU A 340 56.53 91.89 87.66
C GLU A 340 55.38 90.96 87.25
N GLU A 341 54.65 90.42 88.23
CA GLU A 341 53.52 89.49 88.01
C GLU A 341 52.26 90.18 87.47
N LYS A 342 52.15 91.51 87.62
CA LYS A 342 51.04 92.30 87.08
C LYS A 342 51.20 92.62 85.59
N VAL A 343 52.45 92.67 85.10
CA VAL A 343 52.78 93.05 83.71
C VAL A 343 52.99 91.84 82.82
N LEU A 344 53.62 90.76 83.31
CA LEU A 344 53.70 89.46 82.64
C LEU A 344 53.04 88.37 83.50
N PRO A 345 51.72 88.17 83.40
CA PRO A 345 50.99 87.22 84.26
C PRO A 345 51.26 85.74 83.94
N PHE A 346 51.78 85.45 82.74
CA PHE A 346 52.00 84.09 82.26
C PHE A 346 53.45 83.94 81.78
N TYR A 347 54.19 83.05 82.42
CA TYR A 347 55.60 82.79 82.11
C TYR A 347 55.77 81.75 81.01
N SER A 348 56.76 81.96 80.14
CA SER A 348 57.19 81.01 79.11
C SER A 348 57.54 79.67 79.76
N SER A 349 57.03 78.56 79.21
CA SER A 349 57.36 77.21 79.70
C SER A 349 58.87 76.99 79.61
N ILE A 350 59.49 76.55 80.71
CA ILE A 350 60.96 76.35 80.83
C ILE A 350 61.40 75.02 80.21
N LEU A 351 60.44 74.16 79.86
CA LEU A 351 60.69 72.88 79.20
C LEU A 351 61.30 73.11 77.81
N THR A 352 62.41 72.43 77.53
CA THR A 352 62.97 72.37 76.17
C THR A 352 62.04 71.57 75.26
N PRO A 353 61.97 71.87 73.95
CA PRO A 353 61.06 71.19 73.03
C PRO A 353 61.22 69.66 73.05
N GLU A 354 62.43 69.16 73.33
CA GLU A 354 62.73 67.72 73.48
C GLU A 354 62.03 67.10 74.72
N GLU A 355 61.86 67.82 75.82
CA GLU A 355 61.20 67.33 77.04
C GLU A 355 59.66 67.41 76.95
N GLN A 356 59.13 68.18 75.99
CA GLN A 356 57.69 68.29 75.73
C GLN A 356 57.16 67.15 74.85
N GLU A 357 57.96 66.68 73.89
CA GLU A 357 57.63 65.48 73.11
C GLU A 357 57.68 64.21 73.98
N GLU A 358 58.60 64.11 74.95
CA GLU A 358 58.67 62.97 75.88
C GLU A 358 57.45 62.89 76.83
N ILE A 359 56.86 64.02 77.25
CA ILE A 359 55.65 64.04 78.09
C ILE A 359 54.39 63.65 77.28
N GLU A 360 54.37 63.96 75.98
CA GLU A 360 53.29 63.55 75.08
C GLU A 360 53.39 62.07 74.66
N GLU A 361 54.59 61.46 74.66
CA GLU A 361 54.78 60.02 74.42
C GLU A 361 54.56 59.11 75.65
N ILE A 362 54.61 59.63 76.89
CA ILE A 362 54.50 58.85 78.15
C ILE A 362 53.06 58.61 78.62
N ILE A 363 52.03 58.85 77.80
CA ILE A 363 50.65 58.45 78.13
C ILE A 363 50.25 57.23 77.29
N PRO A 364 50.39 56.00 77.84
CA PRO A 364 50.13 54.75 77.12
C PRO A 364 48.63 54.47 76.93
N GLU A 365 48.35 53.59 75.97
CA GLU A 365 47.10 52.85 75.78
C GLU A 365 46.43 52.45 77.12
N GLU A 366 45.13 52.75 77.22
CA GLU A 366 44.18 52.30 78.25
C GLU A 366 44.56 52.50 79.73
N LEU A 367 44.22 53.67 80.28
CA LEU A 367 43.98 53.85 81.72
C LEU A 367 42.48 54.09 81.97
N ALA A 368 41.83 53.13 82.61
CA ALA A 368 40.37 53.00 82.73
C ALA A 368 39.63 54.21 83.36
N GLU A 369 38.80 54.82 82.50
CA GLU A 369 37.53 55.57 82.58
C GLU A 369 37.14 56.64 83.63
N GLU A 370 37.67 56.71 84.86
CA GLU A 370 37.22 57.77 85.81
C GLU A 370 38.24 58.88 86.02
N LEU A 371 39.53 58.55 86.13
CA LEU A 371 40.58 59.55 86.35
C LEU A 371 40.86 60.38 85.08
N ALA A 372 40.76 59.76 83.90
CA ALA A 372 40.98 60.42 82.61
C ALA A 372 39.91 61.48 82.27
N LYS A 373 38.64 61.26 82.67
CA LYS A 373 37.55 62.25 82.49
C LYS A 373 37.75 63.49 83.35
N VAL A 374 38.15 63.30 84.61
CA VAL A 374 38.44 64.41 85.51
C VAL A 374 39.63 65.22 85.01
N ILE A 375 40.71 64.57 84.53
CA ILE A 375 41.88 65.25 83.98
C ILE A 375 41.53 66.08 82.72
N SER A 376 40.63 65.60 81.87
CA SER A 376 40.16 66.36 80.69
C SER A 376 39.45 67.67 81.05
N ASP A 377 38.63 67.69 82.11
CA ASP A 377 37.87 68.88 82.52
C ASP A 377 38.75 70.00 83.13
N TYR A 378 39.94 69.67 83.64
CA TYR A 378 40.88 70.63 84.24
C TYR A 378 41.92 71.21 83.27
N ARG A 379 41.97 70.75 82.01
CA ARG A 379 42.92 71.22 80.99
C ARG A 379 42.84 72.74 80.73
N GLY A 380 41.69 73.36 80.96
CA GLY A 380 41.50 74.81 80.81
C GLY A 380 42.13 75.69 81.90
N MET A 381 42.64 75.11 82.99
CA MET A 381 43.15 75.84 84.16
C MET A 381 44.69 75.86 84.30
N ASP A 382 45.42 75.37 83.30
CA ASP A 382 46.90 75.26 83.34
C ASP A 382 47.60 76.57 83.70
N ASN A 383 47.14 77.70 83.14
CA ASN A 383 47.74 79.01 83.40
C ASN A 383 47.50 79.51 84.84
N PHE A 384 46.36 79.17 85.45
CA PHE A 384 46.10 79.47 86.85
C PHE A 384 47.06 78.68 87.76
N TRP A 385 47.25 77.38 87.47
CA TRP A 385 48.13 76.52 88.23
C TRP A 385 49.61 76.88 88.07
N LYS A 386 50.07 77.28 86.87
CA LYS A 386 51.43 77.83 86.67
C LYS A 386 51.70 79.01 87.62
N ARG A 387 50.74 79.93 87.73
CA ARG A 387 50.84 81.11 88.59
C ARG A 387 50.79 80.74 90.08
N TYR A 388 49.86 79.87 90.46
CA TYR A 388 49.75 79.35 91.82
C TYR A 388 51.06 78.66 92.26
N ASN A 389 51.64 77.82 91.39
CA ASN A 389 52.86 77.07 91.68
C ASN A 389 54.09 77.98 91.82
N LYS A 390 54.20 79.05 91.03
CA LYS A 390 55.27 80.04 91.22
C LYS A 390 55.21 80.71 92.58
N VAL A 391 54.04 81.25 92.96
CA VAL A 391 53.84 81.86 94.29
C VAL A 391 54.04 80.82 95.39
N LYS A 392 53.66 79.56 95.14
CA LYS A 392 53.91 78.46 96.06
C LYS A 392 55.40 78.18 96.25
N LEU A 393 56.20 78.20 95.19
CA LEU A 393 57.66 78.06 95.26
C LEU A 393 58.30 79.22 96.02
N GLU A 394 57.85 80.46 95.78
CA GLU A 394 58.30 81.62 96.54
C GLU A 394 57.93 81.51 98.02
N GLN A 395 56.68 81.12 98.34
CA GLN A 395 56.23 80.84 99.71
C GLN A 395 57.08 79.75 100.36
N LEU A 396 57.35 78.66 99.65
CA LEU A 396 58.16 77.54 100.14
C LEU A 396 59.59 77.97 100.40
N SER A 397 60.20 78.80 99.54
CA SER A 397 61.54 79.34 99.75
C SER A 397 61.62 80.21 101.02
N LEU A 398 60.59 81.02 101.28
CA LEU A 398 60.47 81.82 102.50
C LEU A 398 60.23 80.94 103.74
N GLN A 399 59.41 79.89 103.61
CA GLN A 399 59.18 78.90 104.68
C GLN A 399 60.45 78.12 104.99
N GLN A 400 61.25 77.73 104.01
CA GLN A 400 62.51 77.02 104.21
C GLN A 400 63.54 77.92 104.93
N ARG A 401 63.55 79.22 104.62
CA ARG A 401 64.35 80.20 105.37
C ARG A 401 63.89 80.31 106.83
N ARG A 402 62.58 80.27 107.08
CA ARG A 402 61.99 80.28 108.43
C ARG A 402 62.29 78.99 109.19
N THR A 403 62.20 77.83 108.56
CA THR A 403 62.51 76.54 109.21
C THR A 403 63.99 76.44 109.55
N GLN A 404 64.90 76.91 108.69
CA GLN A 404 66.33 77.02 109.04
C GLN A 404 66.56 77.86 110.30
N LEU A 405 65.88 79.01 110.43
CA LEU A 405 65.95 79.83 111.64
C LEU A 405 65.38 79.13 112.89
N LEU A 406 64.33 78.32 112.72
CA LEU A 406 63.74 77.51 113.79
C LEU A 406 64.60 76.31 114.20
N GLU A 407 65.28 75.67 113.26
CA GLU A 407 66.15 74.52 113.50
C GLU A 407 67.38 74.91 114.33
N ILE A 408 67.92 76.11 114.09
CA ILE A 408 68.94 76.74 114.94
C ILE A 408 68.41 76.95 116.36
N ASN A 409 67.13 77.36 116.50
CA ASN A 409 66.47 77.51 117.81
C ASN A 409 66.27 76.14 118.50
N GLY A 410 65.92 75.11 117.73
CA GLY A 410 65.71 73.74 118.21
C GLY A 410 66.97 73.11 118.79
N LYS A 411 68.12 73.23 118.10
CA LYS A 411 69.42 72.74 118.61
C LYS A 411 69.79 73.33 119.97
N LEU A 412 69.48 74.61 120.19
CA LEU A 412 69.69 75.28 121.48
C LEU A 412 68.79 74.70 122.59
N ARG A 413 67.56 74.32 122.26
CA ARG A 413 66.61 73.72 123.20
C ARG A 413 66.95 72.27 123.54
N GLU A 414 67.46 71.49 122.60
CA GLU A 414 67.82 70.08 122.79
C GLU A 414 68.99 69.89 123.76
N MET A 415 69.98 70.78 123.71
CA MET A 415 71.04 70.83 124.73
C MET A 415 70.48 71.08 126.13
N LEU A 416 69.42 71.88 126.24
CA LEU A 416 68.74 72.16 127.49
C LEU A 416 67.95 70.95 128.01
N LYS A 417 67.34 70.17 127.12
CA LYS A 417 66.51 69.01 127.51
C LYS A 417 67.35 67.87 128.10
N ARG A 418 68.51 67.56 127.51
CA ARG A 418 69.44 66.57 128.08
C ARG A 418 69.85 66.89 129.52
N TYR A 419 69.91 68.17 129.86
CA TYR A 419 70.21 68.64 131.22
C TYR A 419 69.06 68.34 132.20
N LEU A 420 67.80 68.40 131.74
CA LEU A 420 66.61 68.13 132.54
C LEU A 420 66.35 66.64 132.72
N ASP A 421 66.60 65.80 131.71
CA ASP A 421 66.36 64.35 131.79
C ASP A 421 67.30 63.63 132.78
N GLY A 422 68.44 64.23 133.13
CA GLY A 422 69.27 63.73 134.23
C GLY A 422 68.63 63.89 135.62
N ILE A 423 67.59 64.71 135.75
CA ILE A 423 66.95 65.09 137.02
C ILE A 423 65.58 64.42 137.20
N SER A 424 64.95 64.00 136.10
CA SER A 424 63.59 63.45 136.05
C SER A 424 63.62 61.93 135.87
N VAL A 425 62.81 61.19 136.63
CA VAL A 425 62.71 59.72 136.54
C VAL A 425 61.49 59.33 135.72
N SER A 426 61.70 58.97 134.47
CA SER A 426 60.69 58.53 133.50
C SER A 426 61.13 57.23 132.82
N ASP A 427 60.18 56.50 132.24
CA ASP A 427 60.40 55.21 131.55
C ASP A 427 61.50 55.28 130.46
N GLU A 428 61.72 56.48 129.91
CA GLU A 428 62.75 56.79 128.91
C GLU A 428 64.17 56.93 129.50
N VAL A 429 64.30 57.36 130.76
CA VAL A 429 65.59 57.29 131.46
C VAL A 429 65.90 55.85 131.84
N LEU A 430 64.89 55.09 132.29
CA LEU A 430 65.01 53.69 132.76
C LEU A 430 65.47 52.68 131.70
N SER A 431 65.33 53.00 130.42
CA SER A 431 65.76 52.15 129.29
C SER A 431 67.18 52.46 128.78
N GLN A 432 67.79 53.59 129.17
CA GLN A 432 69.16 53.99 128.78
C GLN A 432 70.20 53.57 129.83
N LEU A 433 71.51 53.78 129.69
CA LEU A 433 72.44 53.49 130.81
C LEU A 433 72.18 54.46 131.96
N ASN A 434 71.55 53.99 133.02
CA ASN A 434 70.96 54.84 134.03
C ASN A 434 71.13 54.20 135.44
N PRO A 435 71.20 54.99 136.54
CA PRO A 435 71.67 54.49 137.83
C PRO A 435 70.65 53.59 138.53
N LEU A 436 69.44 53.52 137.98
CA LEU A 436 68.25 52.98 138.61
C LEU A 436 68.15 51.46 138.50
N PHE A 437 69.00 50.82 137.69
CA PHE A 437 69.11 49.36 137.63
C PHE A 437 70.50 48.87 138.00
N ILE A 438 70.54 48.10 139.09
CA ILE A 438 71.74 47.50 139.66
C ILE A 438 71.66 45.99 139.50
N VAL A 439 72.54 45.40 138.68
CA VAL A 439 72.59 43.96 138.41
C VAL A 439 73.88 43.39 138.99
N ASN A 440 73.81 42.38 139.85
CA ASN A 440 74.94 41.78 140.60
C ASN A 440 75.70 42.74 141.53
N TYR A 441 75.00 43.58 142.31
CA TYR A 441 75.63 44.61 143.18
C TYR A 441 76.65 45.51 142.46
N ARG A 442 76.56 45.56 141.13
CA ARG A 442 77.31 46.47 140.28
C ARG A 442 76.37 47.04 139.23
N SER A 443 75.92 48.26 139.47
CA SER A 443 75.05 48.99 138.54
C SER A 443 75.79 49.43 137.30
N ASN A 444 75.04 49.41 136.19
CA ASN A 444 75.48 49.72 134.84
C ASN A 444 75.58 51.24 134.59
N ILE A 445 76.39 51.97 135.36
CA ILE A 445 76.95 53.21 134.80
C ILE A 445 78.44 53.33 135.08
N PRO A 446 79.25 53.06 134.05
CA PRO A 446 80.56 53.67 133.88
C PRO A 446 80.45 54.99 133.10
N GLN A 447 81.32 55.93 133.49
CA GLN A 447 81.29 57.37 133.22
C GLN A 447 81.50 57.81 131.75
N PRO A 448 80.93 58.98 131.38
CA PRO A 448 80.99 59.54 130.04
C PRO A 448 82.24 60.39 129.85
N LEU A 449 82.76 60.42 128.61
CA LEU A 449 83.56 61.48 127.96
C LEU A 449 84.19 60.81 126.71
N SER A 450 84.16 61.35 125.50
CA SER A 450 84.03 62.73 125.08
C SER A 450 83.88 62.79 123.55
N LYS A 451 82.94 63.62 123.08
CA LYS A 451 83.07 64.45 121.86
C LYS A 451 84.44 65.16 121.86
N PRO A 452 84.95 65.83 120.81
CA PRO A 452 84.26 66.37 119.64
C PRO A 452 85.09 66.12 118.36
N THR A 453 84.74 66.57 117.16
CA THR A 453 85.06 67.92 116.67
C THR A 453 84.65 67.85 115.20
N THR A 454 83.65 68.62 114.77
CA THR A 454 83.89 69.87 114.02
C THR A 454 84.92 69.63 112.90
N GLN A 455 84.53 69.82 111.65
CA GLN A 455 84.79 71.12 111.04
C GLN A 455 84.19 71.25 109.64
N PRO A 456 83.99 72.51 109.24
CA PRO A 456 82.93 72.98 108.37
C PRO A 456 83.56 73.58 107.10
N ASP A 457 82.84 74.51 106.48
CA ASP A 457 83.34 75.50 105.51
C ASP A 457 83.51 74.93 104.08
N ASP A 458 82.89 75.46 103.03
CA ASP A 458 82.64 76.85 102.66
C ASP A 458 81.25 76.97 102.00
N LYS A 459 80.32 77.84 102.42
CA LYS A 459 80.38 79.31 102.24
C LYS A 459 81.11 79.75 100.96
N LYS A 460 80.47 79.55 99.80
CA LYS A 460 80.58 80.52 98.70
C LYS A 460 79.26 81.26 98.50
N SER A 461 79.32 82.50 98.99
CA SER A 461 78.78 83.71 98.36
C SER A 461 77.30 83.71 97.97
N ARG A 462 76.50 84.27 98.88
CA ARG A 462 75.68 85.42 98.48
C ARG A 462 76.59 86.46 97.80
N THR A 463 76.43 86.57 96.49
CA THR A 463 76.65 87.78 95.70
C THR A 463 75.42 87.82 94.80
N THR A 464 74.37 88.60 95.10
CA THR A 464 74.23 89.99 94.62
C THR A 464 74.95 90.20 93.29
N TYR A 465 74.20 90.14 92.19
CA TYR A 465 74.24 91.01 91.00
C TYR A 465 73.08 90.48 90.11
N ASN A 466 72.09 91.22 89.64
CA ASN A 466 71.74 92.63 89.78
C ASN A 466 70.23 92.77 89.57
N VAL A 467 69.58 93.50 90.48
CA VAL A 467 68.52 94.42 90.07
C VAL A 467 69.22 95.40 89.13
N ILE A 468 68.93 95.32 87.83
CA ILE A 468 69.04 96.50 86.98
C ILE A 468 67.69 97.19 87.14
N GLU A 469 67.62 98.10 88.11
CA GLU A 469 66.76 99.26 87.95
C GLU A 469 67.52 100.24 87.04
N ALA A 470 66.78 100.83 86.12
CA ALA A 470 67.13 102.00 85.32
C ALA A 470 68.27 101.82 84.28
N ALA A 471 67.83 101.48 83.07
CA ALA A 471 67.93 102.33 81.88
C ALA A 471 69.32 102.70 81.28
N HIS A 472 69.39 102.51 79.96
CA HIS A 472 70.33 103.08 78.98
C HIS A 472 71.74 102.48 78.82
N VAL A 473 71.87 101.61 77.83
CA VAL A 473 72.79 101.78 76.68
C VAL A 473 72.02 101.34 75.43
N ILE A 474 71.17 102.22 74.87
CA ILE A 474 71.35 102.78 73.53
C ILE A 474 72.50 102.16 72.73
N SER A 475 72.11 101.57 71.60
CA SER A 475 72.73 101.61 70.26
C SER A 475 72.94 100.19 69.74
N HIS A 476 72.40 99.77 68.61
CA HIS A 476 71.58 100.42 67.60
C HIS A 476 71.19 99.28 66.65
N ILE A 477 70.00 99.38 66.03
CA ILE A 477 69.78 99.10 64.59
C ILE A 477 69.79 97.60 64.21
N LEU A 478 68.66 96.98 63.84
CA LEU A 478 67.42 97.51 63.23
C LEU A 478 66.17 96.78 63.72
#